data_AF-A0A0R1IZH6-F1
#
_entry.id   AF-A0A0R1IZH6-F1
#
_cell.length_a   1.000
_cell.length_b   1.000
_cell.length_c   1.000
_cell.angle_alpha   90.00
_cell.angle_beta   90.00
_cell.angle_gamma   90.00
#
_symmetry.space_group_name_H-M   'P 1'
#
loop_
_entity.id
_entity.type
_entity.pdbx_description
1 polymer ?
#
loop_
_entity_poly.entity_id
_entity_poly.type
_entity_poly.pdbx_seq_one_letter_code
_entity_poly.pdbx_strand_id
1 'polypeptide(L)'
;MKYKLKLDYTADELKELKELSKVCASPMTAVWLVVDSENDDDMFIKLQAKYNAIEHEDEFNFMADINNVVMGTAIFPEKEYVVHDKVTDQYIYYSIKRIGLFWGQSGAKIPYKNTKKWWLSINPAYEPMLVEADNEEY
;
A
#
# COMPACT_ATOMS: atom_id res chain seq x y z
N MET A 1 -11.60 -13.20 13.69
CA MET A 1 -10.37 -12.52 14.14
C MET A 1 -9.80 -11.78 12.95
N LYS A 2 -9.38 -10.52 13.09
CA LYS A 2 -8.80 -9.78 11.96
C LYS A 2 -7.31 -10.12 11.84
N TYR A 3 -6.81 -10.29 10.62
CA TYR A 3 -5.46 -10.74 10.33
C TYR A 3 -4.64 -9.60 9.73
N LYS A 4 -3.50 -9.24 10.33
CA LYS A 4 -2.59 -8.26 9.74
C LYS A 4 -1.65 -8.97 8.76
N LEU A 5 -1.53 -8.43 7.55
CA LEU A 5 -0.58 -8.93 6.55
C LEU A 5 0.83 -9.02 7.14
N LYS A 6 1.53 -10.10 6.82
CA LYS A 6 2.83 -10.46 7.39
C LYS A 6 3.98 -9.93 6.56
N LEU A 7 3.80 -9.90 5.24
CA LEU A 7 4.79 -9.34 4.34
C LEU A 7 4.52 -7.86 4.07
N ASP A 8 5.58 -7.15 3.70
CA ASP A 8 5.49 -5.78 3.21
C ASP A 8 5.14 -5.80 1.73
N TYR A 9 4.02 -5.17 1.37
CA TYR A 9 3.52 -5.12 0.01
C TYR A 9 3.60 -3.71 -0.59
N THR A 10 3.90 -3.62 -1.88
CA THR A 10 3.80 -2.38 -2.64
C THR A 10 2.33 -2.01 -2.90
N ALA A 11 2.07 -0.79 -3.37
CA ALA A 11 0.71 -0.35 -3.66
C ALA A 11 0.04 -1.21 -4.75
N ASP A 12 0.80 -1.59 -5.77
CA ASP A 12 0.33 -2.46 -6.86
C ASP A 12 0.08 -3.89 -6.36
N GLU A 13 0.96 -4.45 -5.55
CA GLU A 13 0.75 -5.78 -4.96
C GLU A 13 -0.49 -5.80 -4.05
N LEU A 14 -0.73 -4.74 -3.27
CA LEU A 14 -1.95 -4.61 -2.46
C LEU A 14 -3.21 -4.48 -3.32
N LYS A 15 -3.10 -3.87 -4.51
CA LYS A 15 -4.19 -3.77 -5.48
C LYS A 15 -4.51 -5.14 -6.07
N GLU A 16 -3.49 -5.90 -6.47
CA GLU A 16 -3.62 -7.28 -6.94
C GLU A 16 -4.21 -8.20 -5.87
N LEU A 17 -3.76 -8.11 -4.61
CA LEU A 17 -4.34 -8.85 -3.48
C LEU A 17 -5.85 -8.58 -3.34
N LYS A 18 -6.28 -7.31 -3.46
CA LYS A 18 -7.70 -6.96 -3.42
C LYS A 18 -8.49 -7.48 -4.61
N GLU A 19 -7.84 -7.69 -5.75
CA GLU A 19 -8.50 -8.24 -6.92
C GLU A 19 -8.65 -9.77 -6.80
N LEU A 20 -7.66 -10.46 -6.23
CA LEU A 20 -7.75 -11.90 -5.91
C LEU A 20 -8.99 -12.25 -5.10
N SER A 21 -9.33 -11.45 -4.08
CA SER A 21 -10.53 -11.71 -3.25
C SER A 21 -11.85 -11.50 -3.99
N LYS A 22 -11.84 -10.84 -5.16
CA LYS A 22 -13.02 -10.67 -6.01
C LYS A 22 -13.17 -11.80 -7.02
N VAL A 23 -12.04 -12.26 -7.58
CA VAL A 23 -12.04 -13.27 -8.66
C VAL A 23 -11.98 -14.70 -8.14
N CYS A 24 -11.38 -14.92 -6.97
CA CYS A 24 -11.24 -16.24 -6.37
C CYS A 24 -12.12 -16.39 -5.13
N ALA A 25 -13.02 -17.38 -5.15
CA ALA A 25 -13.79 -17.77 -3.96
C ALA A 25 -13.05 -18.76 -3.05
N SER A 26 -11.95 -19.36 -3.55
CA SER A 26 -11.17 -20.39 -2.84
C SER A 26 -9.74 -19.90 -2.60
N PRO A 27 -9.27 -19.90 -1.34
CA PRO A 27 -7.89 -19.58 -1.01
C PRO A 27 -6.86 -20.45 -1.75
N MET A 28 -7.14 -21.74 -1.91
CA MET A 28 -6.23 -22.66 -2.60
C MET A 28 -6.10 -22.31 -4.09
N THR A 29 -7.22 -21.93 -4.72
CA THR A 29 -7.23 -21.48 -6.11
C THR A 29 -6.46 -20.17 -6.27
N ALA A 30 -6.63 -19.21 -5.33
CA ALA A 30 -5.89 -17.97 -5.36
C ALA A 30 -4.38 -18.16 -5.19
N VAL A 31 -3.95 -19.05 -4.28
CA VAL A 31 -2.53 -19.39 -4.12
C VAL A 31 -2.00 -20.04 -5.38
N TRP A 32 -2.70 -21.04 -5.93
CA TRP A 32 -2.29 -21.68 -7.18
C TRP A 32 -2.16 -20.67 -8.33
N LEU A 33 -3.12 -19.75 -8.44
CA LEU A 33 -3.15 -18.76 -9.52
C LEU A 33 -1.95 -17.81 -9.49
N VAL A 34 -1.43 -17.48 -8.30
CA VAL A 34 -0.26 -16.60 -8.12
C VAL A 34 1.06 -17.36 -8.18
N VAL A 35 1.10 -18.59 -7.66
CA VAL A 35 2.34 -19.38 -7.51
C VAL A 35 2.67 -20.17 -8.77
N ASP A 36 1.67 -20.53 -9.58
CA ASP A 36 1.90 -21.30 -10.79
C ASP A 36 2.59 -20.45 -11.87
N SER A 37 3.81 -20.83 -12.23
CA SER A 37 4.63 -20.16 -13.24
C SER A 37 4.12 -20.36 -14.66
N GLU A 38 3.22 -21.32 -14.90
CA GLU A 38 2.61 -21.57 -16.21
C GLU A 38 1.38 -20.69 -16.47
N ASN A 39 0.99 -19.88 -15.48
CA ASN A 39 -0.13 -18.98 -15.59
C ASN A 39 0.31 -17.65 -16.22
N ASP A 40 0.07 -17.50 -17.53
CA ASP A 40 0.30 -16.25 -18.29
C ASP A 40 -0.75 -15.15 -17.96
N ASP A 41 -1.39 -15.20 -16.77
CA ASP A 41 -2.34 -14.18 -16.37
C ASP A 41 -1.60 -12.93 -15.87
N ASP A 42 -1.40 -11.99 -16.79
CA ASP A 42 -0.81 -10.66 -16.53
C ASP A 42 -1.46 -9.92 -15.35
N MET A 43 -2.67 -10.32 -14.92
CA MET A 43 -3.42 -9.67 -13.84
C MET A 43 -2.73 -9.74 -12.47
N PHE A 44 -1.90 -10.76 -12.21
CA PHE A 44 -1.26 -10.97 -10.89
C PHE A 44 0.26 -11.06 -10.93
N ILE A 45 0.85 -10.46 -11.97
CA ILE A 45 2.28 -10.56 -12.24
C ILE A 45 3.13 -9.97 -11.11
N LYS A 46 2.65 -8.95 -10.38
CA LYS A 46 3.41 -8.36 -9.27
C LYS A 46 3.46 -9.30 -8.07
N LEU A 47 2.35 -9.95 -7.74
CA LEU A 47 2.32 -10.97 -6.69
C LEU A 47 3.14 -12.20 -7.06
N GLN A 48 3.11 -12.64 -8.31
CA GLN A 48 3.96 -13.74 -8.79
C GLN A 48 5.44 -13.35 -8.71
N ALA A 49 5.81 -12.14 -9.16
CA ALA A 49 7.16 -11.62 -9.02
C ALA A 49 7.62 -11.55 -7.56
N LYS A 50 6.72 -11.13 -6.64
CA LYS A 50 7.00 -11.15 -5.20
C LYS A 50 7.27 -12.57 -4.71
N TYR A 51 6.40 -13.53 -5.03
CA TYR A 51 6.58 -14.93 -4.65
C TYR A 51 7.93 -15.50 -5.11
N ASN A 52 8.36 -15.16 -6.33
CA ASN A 52 9.65 -15.58 -6.86
C ASN A 52 10.86 -14.90 -6.19
N ALA A 53 10.65 -13.79 -5.49
CA ALA A 53 11.70 -12.98 -4.86
C ALA A 53 11.80 -13.15 -3.34
N ILE A 54 10.76 -13.67 -2.67
CA ILE A 54 10.79 -13.92 -1.22
C ILE A 54 11.68 -15.11 -0.88
N GLU A 55 12.17 -15.14 0.37
CA GLU A 55 12.90 -16.28 0.89
C GLU A 55 11.96 -17.43 1.25
N HIS A 56 12.49 -18.65 1.30
CA HIS A 56 11.71 -19.85 1.61
C HIS A 56 10.96 -19.77 2.95
N GLU A 57 11.54 -19.07 3.94
CA GLU A 57 10.91 -18.87 5.26
C GLU A 57 9.66 -17.98 5.22
N ASP A 58 9.51 -17.14 4.18
CA ASP A 58 8.39 -16.24 3.99
C ASP A 58 7.26 -16.83 3.14
N GLU A 59 7.47 -17.98 2.49
CA GLU A 59 6.44 -18.63 1.66
C GLU A 59 5.16 -18.91 2.45
N PHE A 60 5.28 -19.39 3.69
CA PHE A 60 4.13 -19.62 4.55
C PHE A 60 3.38 -18.32 4.88
N ASN A 61 4.12 -17.23 5.14
CA ASN A 61 3.54 -15.92 5.40
C ASN A 61 2.80 -15.38 4.17
N PHE A 62 3.39 -15.53 2.98
CA PHE A 62 2.78 -15.16 1.71
C PHE A 62 1.47 -15.91 1.45
N MET A 63 1.48 -17.25 1.60
CA MET A 63 0.28 -18.07 1.43
C MET A 63 -0.80 -17.74 2.48
N ALA A 64 -0.39 -17.48 3.73
CA ALA A 64 -1.30 -17.07 4.79
C ALA A 64 -1.91 -15.68 4.52
N ASP A 65 -1.14 -14.74 3.98
CA ASP A 65 -1.63 -13.43 3.56
C ASP A 65 -2.71 -13.57 2.48
N ILE A 66 -2.42 -14.29 1.39
CA ILE A 66 -3.39 -14.56 0.31
C ILE A 66 -4.66 -15.21 0.86
N ASN A 67 -4.53 -16.24 1.69
CA ASN A 67 -5.68 -16.93 2.29
C ASN A 67 -6.56 -15.96 3.10
N ASN A 68 -5.96 -15.16 3.97
CA ASN A 68 -6.72 -14.21 4.79
C ASN A 68 -7.33 -13.07 3.96
N VAL A 69 -6.71 -12.69 2.85
CA VAL A 69 -7.28 -11.72 1.91
C VAL A 69 -8.52 -12.29 1.22
N VAL A 70 -8.44 -13.51 0.68
CA VAL A 70 -9.56 -14.20 0.02
C VAL A 70 -10.71 -14.50 0.99
N MET A 71 -10.38 -14.88 2.23
CA MET A 71 -11.37 -15.12 3.28
C MET A 71 -11.97 -13.82 3.86
N GLY A 72 -11.53 -12.64 3.42
CA GLY A 72 -12.03 -11.35 3.89
C GLY A 72 -11.67 -11.01 5.34
N THR A 73 -10.66 -11.69 5.90
CA THR A 73 -10.19 -11.49 7.30
C THR A 73 -8.98 -10.56 7.39
N ALA A 74 -8.31 -10.28 6.25
CA ALA A 74 -7.13 -9.43 6.20
C ALA A 74 -7.42 -7.94 6.50
N ILE A 75 -6.50 -7.31 7.21
CA ILE A 75 -6.41 -5.86 7.39
C ILE A 75 -5.33 -5.38 6.43
N PHE A 76 -5.75 -4.62 5.43
CA PHE A 76 -4.83 -3.90 4.55
C PHE A 76 -4.22 -2.71 5.29
N PRO A 77 -2.95 -2.37 5.02
CA PRO A 77 -2.35 -1.15 5.55
C PRO A 77 -3.20 0.07 5.14
N GLU A 78 -3.31 1.05 6.04
CA GLU A 78 -4.05 2.27 5.75
C GLU A 78 -3.32 3.04 4.64
N LYS A 79 -4.09 3.55 3.68
CA LYS A 79 -3.56 4.43 2.64
C LYS A 79 -2.95 5.67 3.29
N GLU A 80 -1.73 5.99 2.89
CA GLU A 80 -1.08 7.22 3.28
C GLU A 80 -1.31 8.30 2.23
N TYR A 81 -1.27 9.54 2.68
CA TYR A 81 -1.53 10.73 1.90
C TYR A 81 -0.45 11.76 2.23
N VAL A 82 -0.18 12.59 1.25
CA VAL A 82 0.56 13.85 1.41
C VAL A 82 -0.43 15.00 1.24
N VAL A 83 -0.11 16.15 1.82
CA VAL A 83 -0.88 17.39 1.59
C VAL A 83 -0.14 18.18 0.52
N HIS A 84 -0.79 18.43 -0.63
CA HIS A 84 -0.29 19.22 -1.76
C HIS A 84 -1.25 20.37 -2.06
N ASP A 85 -0.79 21.60 -1.83
CA ASP A 85 -1.46 22.79 -2.31
C ASP A 85 -1.05 23.06 -3.77
N LYS A 86 -1.97 22.75 -4.70
CA LYS A 86 -1.78 22.94 -6.14
C LYS A 86 -1.70 24.41 -6.56
N VAL A 87 -2.20 25.35 -5.75
CA VAL A 87 -2.17 26.79 -6.08
C VAL A 87 -0.78 27.35 -5.89
N THR A 88 -0.11 26.96 -4.81
CA THR A 88 1.24 27.44 -4.47
C THR A 88 2.34 26.44 -4.85
N ASP A 89 1.94 25.26 -5.30
CA ASP A 89 2.79 24.09 -5.57
C ASP A 89 3.66 23.71 -4.35
N GLN A 90 3.00 23.57 -3.19
CA GLN A 90 3.65 23.29 -1.92
C GLN A 90 3.15 22.01 -1.27
N TYR A 91 4.06 21.34 -0.57
CA TYR A 91 3.80 20.15 0.22
C TYR A 91 4.07 20.41 1.70
N ILE A 92 3.48 19.58 2.57
CA ILE A 92 3.83 19.54 3.99
C ILE A 92 4.97 18.56 4.23
N TYR A 93 6.00 19.04 4.93
CA TYR A 93 7.18 18.28 5.33
C TYR A 93 7.32 18.24 6.85
N TYR A 94 7.99 17.21 7.39
CA TYR A 94 8.39 17.18 8.79
C TYR A 94 9.87 17.56 8.94
N SER A 95 10.18 18.48 9.86
CA SER A 95 11.55 18.85 10.20
C SER A 95 11.90 18.33 11.58
N ILE A 96 12.95 17.52 11.68
CA ILE A 96 13.53 17.15 12.98
C ILE A 96 14.23 18.37 13.61
N LYS A 97 14.85 19.24 12.79
CA LYS A 97 15.57 20.44 13.27
C LYS A 97 14.64 21.49 13.88
N ARG A 98 13.43 21.64 13.33
CA ARG A 98 12.39 22.57 13.84
C ARG A 98 11.32 21.89 14.68
N ILE A 99 11.40 20.55 14.82
CA ILE A 99 10.43 19.67 15.49
C ILE A 99 8.99 20.04 15.09
N GLY A 100 8.63 19.78 13.84
CA GLY A 100 7.27 20.06 13.39
C GLY A 100 7.05 20.02 11.89
N LEU A 101 5.78 20.20 11.52
CA LEU A 101 5.32 20.27 10.15
C LEU A 101 5.48 21.69 9.58
N PHE A 102 5.86 21.79 8.30
CA PHE A 102 5.98 23.07 7.60
C PHE A 102 5.69 22.90 6.12
N TRP A 103 5.20 23.98 5.49
CA TRP A 103 5.02 24.06 4.05
C TRP A 103 6.35 24.31 3.33
N GLY A 104 6.54 23.66 2.19
CA GLY A 104 7.69 23.90 1.31
C GLY A 104 7.38 23.52 -0.13
N GLN A 105 8.17 24.02 -1.08
CA GLN A 105 8.03 23.62 -2.49
C GLN A 105 8.62 22.24 -2.74
N SER A 106 8.14 21.60 -3.81
CA SER A 106 8.73 20.37 -4.37
C SER A 106 10.24 20.56 -4.59
N GLY A 107 11.05 19.61 -4.12
CA GLY A 107 12.50 19.67 -4.14
C GLY A 107 13.11 18.41 -3.50
N ALA A 108 14.37 18.47 -3.04
CA ALA A 108 15.11 17.30 -2.50
C ALA A 108 14.59 16.73 -1.16
N LYS A 109 13.35 17.04 -0.76
CA LYS A 109 12.75 16.54 0.48
C LYS A 109 11.55 15.68 0.12
N ILE A 110 11.42 14.56 0.83
CA ILE A 110 10.27 13.67 0.72
C ILE A 110 9.12 14.27 1.53
N PRO A 111 7.94 14.52 0.92
CA PRO A 111 6.77 15.00 1.65
C PRO A 111 6.41 14.07 2.81
N TYR A 112 5.90 14.63 3.90
CA TYR A 112 5.50 13.81 5.04
C TYR A 112 4.24 13.02 4.69
N LYS A 113 4.29 11.70 4.90
CA LYS A 113 3.18 10.78 4.64
C LYS A 113 2.45 10.46 5.93
N ASN A 114 1.13 10.45 5.88
CA ASN A 114 0.31 9.97 7.00
C ASN A 114 -1.10 9.60 6.53
N THR A 115 -1.91 9.04 7.43
CA THR A 115 -3.28 8.63 7.10
C THR A 115 -4.17 9.85 6.89
N LYS A 116 -5.18 9.71 6.02
CA LYS A 116 -6.19 10.77 5.81
C LYS A 116 -6.81 11.25 7.13
N LYS A 117 -7.16 10.31 8.01
CA LYS A 117 -7.76 10.64 9.31
C LYS A 117 -6.83 11.50 10.17
N TRP A 118 -5.52 11.21 10.16
CA TRP A 118 -4.54 12.00 10.90
C TRP A 118 -4.40 13.41 10.33
N TRP A 119 -4.29 13.56 9.01
CA TRP A 119 -4.23 14.89 8.37
C TRP A 119 -5.43 15.76 8.69
N LEU A 120 -6.63 15.19 8.59
CA LEU A 120 -7.87 15.90 8.89
C LEU A 120 -8.03 16.22 10.38
N SER A 121 -7.37 15.47 11.26
CA SER A 121 -7.32 15.79 12.70
C SER A 121 -6.44 17.00 13.01
N ILE A 122 -5.45 17.30 12.15
CA ILE A 122 -4.64 18.52 12.24
C ILE A 122 -5.41 19.71 11.68
N ASN A 123 -5.91 19.57 10.45
CA ASN A 123 -6.68 20.62 9.79
C ASN A 123 -7.66 20.02 8.77
N PRO A 124 -8.99 20.12 9.00
CA PRO A 124 -10.00 19.66 8.05
C PRO A 124 -9.90 20.33 6.67
N ALA A 125 -9.32 21.53 6.56
CA ALA A 125 -9.12 22.21 5.29
C ALA A 125 -8.11 21.52 4.35
N TYR A 126 -7.37 20.51 4.83
CA TYR A 126 -6.49 19.71 3.98
C TYR A 126 -7.23 18.71 3.09
N GLU A 127 -8.51 18.40 3.36
CA GLU A 127 -9.32 17.46 2.58
C GLU A 127 -9.15 17.60 1.05
N PRO A 128 -9.31 18.78 0.41
CA PRO A 128 -9.13 18.95 -1.03
C PRO A 128 -7.67 18.90 -1.51
N MET A 129 -6.70 18.96 -0.60
CA MET A 129 -5.26 18.97 -0.87
C MET A 129 -4.62 17.59 -0.66
N LEU A 130 -5.38 16.60 -0.19
CA LEU A 130 -4.85 15.26 0.03
C LEU A 130 -4.62 14.56 -1.31
N VAL A 131 -3.38 14.13 -1.51
CA VAL A 131 -2.96 13.28 -2.64
C VAL A 131 -2.54 11.94 -2.05
N GLU A 132 -3.06 10.86 -2.60
CA GLU A 132 -2.65 9.51 -2.19
C GLU A 132 -1.14 9.38 -2.45
N ALA A 133 -0.41 8.98 -1.42
CA ALA A 133 1.02 8.80 -1.52
C ALA A 133 1.27 7.45 -2.18
N ASP A 134 1.39 7.42 -3.51
CA ASP A 134 1.90 6.23 -4.18
C ASP A 134 3.31 5.92 -3.66
N ASN A 135 3.65 4.63 -3.60
CA ASN A 135 4.95 4.19 -3.07
C ASN A 135 6.13 4.57 -3.97
N GLU A 136 5.87 5.17 -5.14
CA GLU A 136 6.90 5.63 -6.07
C GLU A 136 6.60 7.05 -6.56
N GLU A 137 7.67 7.85 -6.61
CA GLU A 137 7.82 9.20 -7.20
C GLU A 137 7.25 10.43 -6.47
N TYR A 138 8.09 11.03 -5.61
CA TYR A 138 8.14 12.48 -5.32
C TYR A 138 9.60 12.94 -5.22
#